data_AF-A0A1C5T3Q9-F1
#
_entry.id   AF-A0A1C5T3Q9-F1
#
_cell.length_a   1.000
_cell.length_b   1.000
_cell.length_c   1.000
_cell.angle_alpha   90.00
_cell.angle_beta   90.00
_cell.angle_gamma   90.00
#
_symmetry.space_group_name_H-M   'P 1'
#
loop_
_entity.id
_entity.type
_entity.pdbx_description
1 polymer ?
#
loop_
_entity_poly.entity_id
_entity_poly.type
_entity_poly.pdbx_seq_one_letter_code
_entity_poly.pdbx_strand_id
1 'polypeptide(L)'
;MKRALKGLLASLLVLACLGIAAVGVLQATGWNLIWGQYLQAGDGSHIMIDRHGDPIILGDRSRTGNLFHGLRDGDTVLFLCSDIQESYPARSRAYWCFRLERGTASNLPVDTLGQLKELGWLPATF
;
A
#
# COMPACT_ATOMS: atom_id res chain seq x y z
N MET A 1 -41.85 11.81 -10.03
CA MET A 1 -40.55 12.03 -10.72
C MET A 1 -39.73 13.17 -10.10
N LYS A 2 -40.20 14.43 -10.07
CA LYS A 2 -39.42 15.57 -9.53
C LYS A 2 -38.99 15.47 -8.05
N ARG A 3 -39.82 14.88 -7.17
CA ARG A 3 -39.48 14.69 -5.74
C ARG A 3 -38.40 13.62 -5.52
N ALA A 4 -38.48 12.51 -6.28
CA ALA A 4 -37.48 11.45 -6.25
C ALA A 4 -36.11 11.96 -6.76
N LEU A 5 -36.10 12.76 -7.85
CA LEU A 5 -34.87 13.38 -8.36
C LEU A 5 -34.21 14.33 -7.36
N LYS A 6 -34.99 15.15 -6.65
CA LYS A 6 -34.49 16.03 -5.58
C LYS A 6 -33.90 15.25 -4.40
N GLY A 7 -34.57 14.16 -3.99
CA GLY A 7 -34.05 13.27 -2.96
C GLY A 7 -32.73 12.62 -3.37
N LEU A 8 -32.64 12.15 -4.63
CA LEU A 8 -31.44 11.53 -5.17
C LEU A 8 -30.27 12.53 -5.28
N LEU A 9 -30.55 13.75 -5.72
CA LEU A 9 -29.55 14.85 -5.73
C LEU A 9 -29.09 15.23 -4.33
N ALA A 10 -29.99 15.31 -3.35
CA ALA A 10 -29.63 15.59 -1.96
C ALA A 10 -28.75 14.48 -1.38
N SER A 11 -29.08 13.21 -1.62
CA SER A 11 -28.26 12.07 -1.20
C SER A 11 -26.88 12.07 -1.85
N LEU A 12 -26.80 12.37 -3.15
CA LEU A 12 -25.51 12.51 -3.85
C LEU A 12 -24.67 13.64 -3.26
N LEU A 13 -25.29 14.77 -2.91
CA LEU A 13 -24.60 15.91 -2.30
C LEU A 13 -24.04 15.55 -0.91
N VAL A 14 -24.84 14.85 -0.09
CA VAL A 14 -24.40 14.37 1.23
C VAL A 14 -23.25 13.38 1.09
N LEU A 15 -23.34 12.42 0.16
CA LEU A 15 -22.25 11.46 -0.10
C LEU A 15 -20.97 12.17 -0.57
N ALA A 16 -21.09 13.17 -1.43
CA ALA A 16 -19.95 13.97 -1.87
C ALA A 16 -19.32 14.73 -0.69
N CYS A 17 -20.11 15.38 0.17
CA CYS A 17 -19.61 16.05 1.37
C CYS A 17 -18.90 15.09 2.33
N LEU A 18 -19.46 13.90 2.56
CA LEU A 18 -18.82 12.86 3.38
C LEU A 18 -17.50 12.38 2.78
N GLY A 19 -17.45 12.20 1.45
CA GLY A 19 -16.22 11.85 0.75
C GLY A 19 -15.13 12.91 0.92
N ILE A 20 -15.47 14.20 0.75
CA ILE A 20 -14.53 15.31 0.94
C ILE A 20 -14.04 15.36 2.39
N ALA A 21 -14.94 15.21 3.37
CA ALA A 21 -14.57 15.20 4.78
C ALA A 21 -13.62 14.04 5.12
N ALA A 22 -13.87 12.84 4.57
CA ALA A 22 -13.00 11.69 4.76
C ALA A 22 -11.59 11.91 4.19
N VAL A 23 -11.50 12.49 2.99
CA VAL A 23 -10.20 12.87 2.39
C VAL A 23 -9.47 13.90 3.26
N GLY A 24 -10.19 14.91 3.78
CA GLY A 24 -9.62 15.92 4.67
C GLY A 24 -9.03 15.32 5.97
N VAL A 25 -9.73 14.34 6.57
CA VAL A 25 -9.23 13.63 7.76
C VAL A 25 -7.98 12.80 7.44
N LEU A 26 -7.94 12.11 6.29
CA LEU A 26 -6.75 11.35 5.89
C LEU A 26 -5.53 12.25 5.73
N GLN A 27 -5.70 13.40 5.07
CA GLN A 27 -4.59 14.37 4.91
C GLN A 27 -4.13 14.96 6.24
N ALA A 28 -5.06 15.27 7.16
CA ALA A 28 -4.72 15.82 8.47
C ALA A 28 -4.03 14.81 9.41
N THR A 29 -4.19 13.50 9.17
CA THR A 29 -3.63 12.44 10.03
C THR A 29 -2.29 11.88 9.54
N GLY A 30 -1.81 12.29 8.35
CA GLY A 30 -0.61 11.73 7.73
C GLY A 30 -0.79 10.25 7.35
N TRP A 31 -2.04 9.85 7.08
CA TRP A 31 -2.38 8.49 6.67
C TRP A 31 -2.44 8.39 5.16
N ASN A 32 -1.71 7.43 4.62
CA ASN A 32 -1.56 7.21 3.20
C ASN A 32 -2.11 5.82 2.85
N LEU A 33 -2.83 5.75 1.73
CA LEU A 33 -3.30 4.49 1.16
C LEU A 33 -2.45 4.19 -0.07
N ILE A 34 -1.63 3.15 0.01
CA ILE A 34 -0.71 2.75 -1.06
C ILE A 34 -1.02 1.33 -1.51
N TRP A 35 -0.73 1.02 -2.77
CA TRP A 35 -0.90 -0.34 -3.30
C TRP A 35 0.22 -0.66 -4.28
N GLY A 36 0.49 -1.96 -4.41
CA GLY A 36 1.59 -2.46 -5.20
C GLY A 36 1.80 -3.95 -5.02
N GLN A 37 2.92 -4.46 -5.53
CA GLN A 37 3.31 -5.85 -5.35
C GLN A 37 4.11 -6.02 -4.06
N TYR A 38 3.73 -7.02 -3.26
CA TYR A 38 4.46 -7.38 -2.05
C TYR A 38 5.73 -8.18 -2.38
N LEU A 39 6.78 -7.94 -1.62
CA LEU A 39 8.06 -8.65 -1.67
C LEU A 39 8.65 -8.76 -0.26
N GLN A 40 9.09 -9.94 0.14
CA GLN A 40 9.90 -10.10 1.34
C GLN A 40 11.40 -10.00 1.00
N ALA A 41 12.10 -9.11 1.70
CA ALA A 41 13.55 -8.97 1.59
C ALA A 41 14.29 -10.16 2.23
N GLY A 42 15.57 -10.31 1.90
CA GLY A 42 16.40 -11.40 2.43
C GLY A 42 16.64 -11.36 3.95
N ASP A 43 16.53 -10.18 4.56
CA ASP A 43 16.60 -9.97 6.01
C ASP A 43 15.25 -10.16 6.72
N GLY A 44 14.20 -10.50 5.96
CA GLY A 44 12.82 -10.64 6.46
C GLY A 44 12.01 -9.35 6.44
N SER A 45 12.60 -8.20 6.08
CA SER A 45 11.88 -6.93 5.93
C SER A 45 10.79 -7.03 4.86
N HIS A 46 9.71 -6.29 5.04
CA HIS A 46 8.55 -6.30 4.15
C HIS A 46 8.60 -5.11 3.20
N ILE A 47 8.59 -5.35 1.89
CA ILE A 47 8.64 -4.34 0.86
C ILE A 47 7.34 -4.36 0.06
N MET A 48 6.80 -3.19 -0.25
CA MET A 48 5.82 -3.01 -1.29
C MET A 48 6.50 -2.25 -2.44
N ILE A 49 6.43 -2.79 -3.65
CA ILE A 49 6.85 -2.10 -4.86
C ILE A 49 5.61 -1.47 -5.49
N ASP A 50 5.62 -0.16 -5.63
CA ASP A 50 4.45 0.56 -6.13
C ASP A 50 4.29 0.37 -7.64
N ARG A 51 3.23 0.95 -8.22
CA ARG A 51 2.98 0.84 -9.67
C ARG A 51 4.05 1.51 -10.54
N HIS A 52 4.88 2.39 -9.98
CA HIS A 52 5.97 3.08 -10.64
C HIS A 52 7.29 2.31 -10.53
N GLY A 53 7.32 1.24 -9.73
CA GLY A 53 8.52 0.45 -9.48
C GLY A 53 9.30 0.93 -8.25
N ASP A 54 8.74 1.85 -7.45
CA ASP A 54 9.41 2.41 -6.29
C ASP A 54 9.23 1.49 -5.06
N PRO A 55 10.32 0.96 -4.46
CA PRO A 55 10.23 0.08 -3.31
C PRO A 55 10.06 0.87 -2.00
N ILE A 56 9.11 0.42 -1.18
CA ILE A 56 8.79 1.00 0.13
C ILE A 56 8.87 -0.10 1.18
N ILE A 57 9.79 0.04 2.13
CA ILE A 57 9.89 -0.83 3.31
C ILE A 57 8.77 -0.46 4.29
N LEU A 58 8.04 -1.47 4.75
CA LEU A 58 6.89 -1.34 5.63
C LEU A 58 7.18 -1.98 6.99
N GLY A 59 7.20 -1.18 8.04
CA GLY A 59 7.23 -1.66 9.42
C GLY A 59 5.83 -1.94 9.95
N ASP A 60 5.62 -3.10 10.59
CA ASP A 60 4.34 -3.46 11.21
C ASP A 60 4.03 -2.53 12.41
N ARG A 61 2.91 -1.81 12.32
CA ARG A 61 2.29 -1.06 13.43
C ARG A 61 0.83 -1.46 13.66
N SER A 62 0.43 -2.61 13.14
CA SER A 62 -0.83 -3.24 13.50
C SER A 62 -0.85 -3.62 14.98
N ARG A 63 -2.06 -3.77 15.53
CA ARG A 63 -2.24 -4.16 16.94
C ARG A 63 -1.73 -5.58 17.23
N THR A 64 -1.72 -6.45 16.23
CA THR A 64 -1.42 -7.88 16.36
C THR A 64 0.03 -8.23 16.04
N GLY A 65 0.76 -7.36 15.35
CA GLY A 65 2.16 -7.60 14.98
C GLY A 65 2.35 -8.73 13.96
N ASN A 66 1.29 -9.07 13.22
CA ASN A 66 1.29 -10.14 12.21
C ASN A 66 0.72 -9.66 10.87
N LEU A 67 0.88 -8.38 10.56
CA LEU A 67 0.22 -7.71 9.44
C LEU A 67 0.50 -8.37 8.09
N PHE A 68 1.71 -8.89 7.92
CA PHE A 68 2.19 -9.48 6.67
C PHE A 68 2.01 -11.00 6.60
N HIS A 69 1.42 -11.62 7.64
CA HIS A 69 1.30 -13.06 7.72
C HIS A 69 0.44 -13.62 6.56
N GLY A 70 1.03 -14.54 5.78
CA GLY A 70 0.36 -15.20 4.67
C GLY A 70 0.40 -14.45 3.34
N LEU A 71 1.09 -13.31 3.28
CA LEU A 71 1.48 -12.67 2.01
C LEU A 71 2.62 -13.47 1.35
N ARG A 72 2.67 -13.41 0.02
CA ARG A 72 3.69 -14.04 -0.81
C ARG A 72 4.21 -13.05 -1.84
N ASP A 73 5.44 -13.25 -2.26
CA ASP A 73 6.08 -12.42 -3.28
C ASP A 73 5.22 -12.35 -4.55
N GLY A 74 4.97 -11.12 -4.99
CA GLY A 74 4.11 -10.80 -6.12
C GLY A 74 2.64 -10.59 -5.81
N ASP A 75 2.15 -10.89 -4.59
CA ASP A 75 0.78 -10.58 -4.19
C ASP A 75 0.49 -9.09 -4.38
N THR A 76 -0.65 -8.76 -5.00
CA THR A 76 -1.13 -7.38 -5.10
C THR A 76 -1.80 -7.00 -3.79
N VAL A 77 -1.28 -5.97 -3.13
CA VAL A 77 -1.68 -5.59 -1.77
C VAL A 77 -1.98 -4.10 -1.67
N LEU A 78 -2.89 -3.77 -0.76
CA LEU A 78 -3.27 -2.42 -0.36
C LEU A 78 -2.89 -2.21 1.10
N PHE A 79 -2.13 -1.17 1.41
CA PHE A 79 -1.73 -0.81 2.76
C PHE A 79 -2.29 0.55 3.16
N LEU A 80 -2.72 0.64 4.42
CA LEU A 80 -2.87 1.91 5.13
C LEU A 80 -1.60 2.14 5.95
N CYS A 81 -0.87 3.21 5.67
CA CYS A 81 0.41 3.51 6.28
C CYS A 81 0.52 4.97 6.74
N SER A 82 1.58 5.28 7.49
CA SER A 82 1.95 6.67 7.77
C SER A 82 2.55 7.35 6.54
N ASP A 83 2.99 8.60 6.71
CA ASP A 83 3.87 9.28 5.76
C ASP A 83 5.05 8.39 5.33
N ILE A 84 5.41 8.57 4.05
CA ILE A 84 6.51 7.88 3.39
C ILE A 84 7.74 8.76 3.53
N GLN A 85 8.79 8.21 4.14
CA GLN A 85 10.07 8.88 4.27
C GLN A 85 10.84 8.79 2.95
N GLU A 86 11.37 9.93 2.52
CA GLU A 86 12.19 10.09 1.32
C GLU A 86 13.58 9.45 1.53
N SER A 87 13.66 8.14 1.32
CA SER A 87 14.90 7.35 1.27
C SER A 87 14.81 6.35 0.11
N TYR A 88 15.89 5.61 -0.17
CA TYR A 88 15.85 4.52 -1.14
C TYR A 88 16.41 3.21 -0.56
N PRO A 89 15.58 2.14 -0.40
CA PRO A 89 14.12 2.14 -0.53
C PRO A 89 13.45 3.15 0.41
N ALA A 90 12.27 3.62 0.04
CA ALA A 90 11.48 4.50 0.90
C ALA A 90 11.02 3.72 2.15
N ARG A 91 10.57 4.43 3.19
CA ARG A 91 10.16 3.78 4.45
C ARG A 91 8.83 4.31 4.97
N SER A 92 7.96 3.41 5.40
CA SER A 92 6.73 3.78 6.09
C SER A 92 6.34 2.76 7.18
N ARG A 93 5.33 3.11 7.98
CA ARG A 93 4.74 2.28 9.02
C ARG A 93 3.34 1.84 8.57
N ALA A 94 3.11 0.55 8.42
CA ALA A 94 1.84 0.00 7.99
C ALA A 94 0.96 -0.36 9.19
N TYR A 95 -0.30 0.07 9.16
CA TYR A 95 -1.29 -0.18 10.22
C TYR A 95 -2.31 -1.24 9.80
N TRP A 96 -2.58 -1.33 8.49
CA TRP A 96 -3.53 -2.27 7.92
C TRP A 96 -3.09 -2.72 6.53
N CYS A 97 -3.48 -3.93 6.15
CA CYS A 97 -3.10 -4.60 4.92
C CYS A 97 -4.29 -5.40 4.39
N PHE A 98 -4.51 -5.33 3.09
CA PHE A 98 -5.48 -6.16 2.40
C PHE A 98 -4.89 -6.70 1.10
N ARG A 99 -4.91 -8.02 0.94
CA ARG A 99 -4.53 -8.65 -0.32
C ARG A 99 -5.67 -8.53 -1.31
N LEU A 100 -5.41 -7.82 -2.41
CA LEU A 100 -6.35 -7.64 -3.51
C LEU A 100 -6.34 -8.87 -4.43
N GLU A 101 -5.14 -9.38 -4.74
CA GLU A 101 -4.97 -10.51 -5.65
C GLU A 101 -3.77 -11.37 -5.22
N ARG A 102 -3.83 -12.67 -5.49
CA ARG A 102 -2.65 -13.54 -5.36
C ARG A 102 -1.74 -13.37 -6.57
N GLY A 103 -0.45 -13.22 -6.32
CA GLY A 103 0.54 -13.13 -7.39
C GLY A 103 1.64 -14.16 -7.25
N THR A 104 2.63 -14.02 -8.13
CA THR A 104 3.87 -14.79 -8.12
C THR A 104 5.06 -13.86 -8.32
N ALA A 105 6.28 -14.35 -8.09
CA ALA A 105 7.49 -13.56 -8.29
C ALA A 105 7.61 -12.96 -9.71
N SER A 106 7.00 -13.55 -10.73
CA SER A 106 6.98 -12.98 -12.09
C SER A 106 6.15 -11.70 -12.23
N ASN A 107 5.31 -11.37 -11.24
CA ASN A 107 4.57 -10.10 -11.20
C ASN A 107 5.46 -8.93 -10.73
N LEU A 108 6.64 -9.20 -10.18
CA LEU A 108 7.55 -8.18 -9.66
C LEU A 108 8.35 -7.52 -10.79
N PRO A 109 8.56 -6.19 -10.75
CA PRO A 109 9.32 -5.48 -11.77
C PRO A 109 10.82 -5.82 -11.69
N VAL A 110 11.34 -6.36 -12.80
CA VAL A 110 12.72 -6.88 -12.90
C VAL A 110 13.76 -5.80 -12.59
N ASP A 111 13.56 -4.58 -13.05
CA ASP A 111 14.50 -3.48 -12.83
C ASP A 111 14.63 -3.12 -11.35
N THR A 112 13.52 -3.05 -10.62
CA THR A 112 13.51 -2.80 -9.17
C THR A 112 14.19 -3.94 -8.42
N LEU A 113 13.94 -5.20 -8.82
CA LEU A 113 14.61 -6.35 -8.22
C LEU A 113 16.12 -6.31 -8.42
N GLY A 114 16.59 -5.90 -9.61
CA GLY A 114 18.02 -5.70 -9.89
C GLY A 114 18.65 -4.69 -8.94
N GLN A 115 18.02 -3.53 -8.76
CA GLN A 115 18.52 -2.49 -7.85
C GLN A 115 18.52 -2.93 -6.39
N LEU A 116 17.43 -3.57 -5.92
CA LEU A 116 17.35 -4.08 -4.56
C LEU A 116 18.42 -5.15 -4.28
N LYS A 117 18.75 -5.97 -5.28
CA LYS A 117 19.81 -6.97 -5.23
C LYS A 117 21.20 -6.33 -5.14
N GLU A 118 21.49 -5.32 -5.97
CA GLU A 118 22.75 -4.56 -5.91
C GLU A 118 22.96 -3.88 -4.56
N LEU A 119 21.87 -3.41 -3.94
CA LEU A 119 21.87 -2.79 -2.62
C LEU A 119 21.89 -3.79 -1.46
N GLY A 120 21.86 -5.11 -1.74
CA GLY A 120 21.93 -6.15 -0.72
C GLY A 120 20.63 -6.40 0.05
N TRP A 121 19.49 -5.88 -0.42
CA TRP A 121 18.17 -6.17 0.16
C TRP A 121 17.65 -7.56 -0.22
N LEU A 122 18.07 -8.07 -1.38
CA LEU A 122 17.68 -9.39 -1.89
C LEU A 122 18.89 -10.33 -1.92
N PRO A 123 18.67 -11.64 -1.72
CA PRO A 123 19.75 -12.61 -1.87
C PRO A 123 20.28 -12.66 -3.30
N ALA A 124 21.54 -13.09 -3.46
CA ALA A 124 22.19 -13.22 -4.76
C ALA A 124 21.46 -14.18 -5.73
N THR A 125 20.61 -15.07 -5.20
CA THR A 125 19.85 -16.08 -5.95
C THR A 125 18.34 -15.84 -5.95
N PHE A 126 17.88 -14.61 -5.66
CA PHE A 126 16.48 -14.23 -5.85
C PHE A 126 16.05 -14.45 -7.31
#